data_AF-A0A1Y3BGF3-F1
#
_entry.id   AF-A0A1Y3BGF3-F1
#
_cell.length_a   1.000
_cell.length_b   1.000
_cell.length_c   1.000
_cell.angle_alpha   90.00
_cell.angle_beta   90.00
_cell.angle_gamma   90.00
#
_symmetry.space_group_name_H-M   'P 1'
#
loop_
_entity.id
_entity.type
_entity.pdbx_description
1 polymer ?
#
loop_
_entity_poly.entity_id
_entity_poly.type
_entity_poly.pdbx_seq_one_letter_code
_entity_poly.pdbx_strand_id
1 'polypeptide(L)'
;IHKRDLATEDHTTLLINCYVKLKDESKLNEFLRSSDLVFDVEIAIRVLRQAGYYDNAIMLARKHKKYDSYFSILLEDKADSHTVLNSFTEMIREGEDNYPIVGRYLRKFGRMLIADEPEKSTELLKRLSLFYLKELIEQQKNEKQKSKDSDSKSLDLLIVDNDGKQAEIEQNRPEKYLHIFLNHHSKMIEFLEFISKKWKQLQSPDSSAKVPIEISNTLLEMYMHSYKNEIQEDVCGNIFL
;
A
#
# COMPACT_ATOMS: atom_id res chain seq x y z
N ILE A 1 -13.67 29.67 -28.23
CA ILE A 1 -12.63 28.64 -28.44
C ILE A 1 -13.07 27.32 -27.82
N HIS A 2 -13.45 27.25 -26.53
CA HIS A 2 -14.12 26.06 -25.95
C HIS A 2 -15.46 25.69 -26.59
N LYS A 3 -16.23 26.65 -27.11
CA LYS A 3 -17.46 26.39 -27.92
C LYS A 3 -17.21 25.88 -29.35
N ARG A 4 -15.96 25.60 -29.73
CA ARG A 4 -15.58 25.22 -31.11
C ARG A 4 -14.64 23.98 -31.17
N ASP A 5 -14.46 23.24 -30.08
CA ASP A 5 -13.58 22.05 -29.98
C ASP A 5 -12.12 22.23 -30.43
N LEU A 6 -11.63 23.47 -30.48
CA LEU A 6 -10.27 23.80 -30.91
C LEU A 6 -9.30 24.03 -29.72
N ALA A 7 -9.71 23.68 -28.50
CA ALA A 7 -8.87 23.87 -27.32
C ALA A 7 -7.83 22.73 -27.25
N THR A 8 -6.55 23.10 -27.37
CA THR A 8 -5.45 22.18 -27.07
C THR A 8 -5.26 22.06 -25.56
N GLU A 9 -4.60 20.99 -25.15
CA GLU A 9 -4.29 20.65 -23.75
C GLU A 9 -3.59 21.81 -23.00
N ASP A 10 -2.71 22.53 -23.69
CA ASP A 10 -2.01 23.72 -23.18
C ASP A 10 -2.95 24.89 -22.89
N HIS A 11 -3.95 25.12 -23.75
CA HIS A 11 -4.91 26.21 -23.57
C HIS A 11 -5.79 25.98 -22.34
N THR A 12 -6.20 24.74 -22.10
CA THR A 12 -7.01 24.41 -20.92
C THR A 12 -6.20 24.52 -19.63
N THR A 13 -4.94 24.11 -19.65
CA THR A 13 -4.02 24.27 -18.51
C THR A 13 -3.77 25.75 -18.18
N LEU A 14 -3.61 26.59 -19.20
CA LEU A 14 -3.48 28.04 -19.02
C LEU A 14 -4.76 28.63 -18.42
N LEU A 15 -5.94 28.13 -18.83
CA LEU A 15 -7.22 28.58 -18.30
C LEU A 15 -7.40 28.23 -16.81
N ILE A 16 -7.01 27.02 -16.40
CA ILE A 16 -6.98 26.61 -14.99
C ILE A 16 -6.05 27.53 -14.20
N ASN A 17 -4.85 27.79 -14.72
CA ASN A 17 -3.91 28.74 -14.10
C ASN A 17 -4.51 30.15 -13.98
N CYS A 18 -5.25 30.62 -14.99
CA CYS A 18 -5.93 31.90 -14.93
C CYS A 18 -7.04 31.91 -13.86
N TYR A 19 -7.89 30.90 -13.78
CA TYR A 19 -8.94 30.81 -12.75
C TYR A 19 -8.37 30.75 -11.34
N VAL A 20 -7.31 29.96 -11.16
CA VAL A 20 -6.56 29.86 -9.91
C VAL A 20 -5.97 31.22 -9.50
N LYS A 21 -5.35 31.96 -10.44
CA LYS A 21 -4.82 33.30 -10.18
C LYS A 21 -5.90 34.34 -9.87
N LEU A 22 -7.07 34.21 -10.50
CA LEU A 22 -8.21 35.09 -10.28
C LEU A 22 -9.01 34.73 -9.02
N LYS A 23 -8.69 33.62 -8.34
CA LYS A 23 -9.39 33.09 -7.15
C LYS A 23 -10.89 32.91 -7.34
N ASP A 24 -11.33 32.64 -8.57
CA ASP A 24 -12.75 32.41 -8.87
C ASP A 24 -13.08 30.91 -8.68
N GLU A 25 -13.29 30.53 -7.41
CA GLU A 25 -13.53 29.13 -7.02
C GLU A 25 -14.79 28.53 -7.62
N SER A 26 -15.86 29.31 -7.75
CA SER A 26 -17.11 28.83 -8.32
C SER A 26 -16.96 28.46 -9.79
N LYS A 27 -16.34 29.33 -10.59
CA LYS A 27 -16.10 29.03 -12.01
C LYS A 27 -15.08 27.91 -12.18
N LEU A 28 -14.05 27.85 -11.33
CA LEU A 28 -13.09 26.74 -11.36
C LEU A 28 -13.78 25.40 -11.08
N ASN A 29 -14.63 25.33 -10.07
CA ASN A 29 -15.36 24.10 -9.73
C ASN A 29 -16.33 23.68 -10.82
N GLU A 30 -17.05 24.62 -11.43
CA GLU A 30 -17.92 24.37 -12.57
C GLU A 30 -17.10 23.84 -13.77
N PHE A 31 -15.97 24.49 -14.04
CA PHE A 31 -15.05 24.12 -15.11
C PHE A 31 -14.52 22.68 -14.94
N LEU A 32 -14.01 22.34 -13.76
CA LEU A 32 -13.44 21.01 -13.46
C LEU A 32 -14.49 19.87 -13.49
N ARG A 33 -15.77 20.19 -13.27
CA ARG A 33 -16.86 19.19 -13.30
C ARG A 33 -17.32 18.86 -14.71
N SER A 34 -17.19 19.79 -15.66
CA SER A 34 -17.62 19.57 -17.05
C SER A 34 -16.90 18.36 -17.68
N SER A 35 -17.67 17.48 -18.33
CA SER A 35 -17.20 16.21 -18.93
C SER A 35 -16.49 16.38 -20.27
N ASP A 36 -16.63 17.54 -20.89
CA ASP A 36 -16.35 17.74 -22.32
C ASP A 36 -14.95 18.31 -22.58
N LEU A 37 -14.08 18.32 -21.57
CA LEU A 37 -12.78 18.97 -21.66
C LEU A 37 -11.64 17.99 -21.93
N VAL A 38 -10.83 18.32 -22.94
CA VAL A 38 -9.51 17.73 -23.20
C VAL A 38 -8.46 18.60 -22.48
N PHE A 39 -7.87 18.08 -21.42
CA PHE A 39 -6.78 18.74 -20.70
C PHE A 39 -5.87 17.73 -20.02
N ASP A 40 -4.64 18.19 -19.73
CA ASP A 40 -3.67 17.38 -19.03
C ASP A 40 -4.10 17.31 -17.56
N VAL A 41 -4.67 16.16 -17.20
CA VAL A 41 -5.16 15.90 -15.85
C VAL A 41 -4.02 16.00 -14.84
N GLU A 42 -2.81 15.54 -15.17
CA GLU A 42 -1.67 15.56 -14.26
C GLU A 42 -1.16 16.98 -14.03
N ILE A 43 -1.06 17.78 -15.11
CA ILE A 43 -0.68 19.18 -14.96
C ILE A 43 -1.76 19.95 -14.19
N ALA A 44 -3.05 19.71 -14.47
CA ALA A 44 -4.14 20.34 -13.74
C ALA A 44 -4.09 20.01 -12.24
N ILE A 45 -3.91 18.74 -11.87
CA ILE A 45 -3.75 18.34 -10.46
C ILE A 45 -2.56 19.06 -9.83
N ARG A 46 -1.41 19.12 -10.53
CA ARG A 46 -0.20 19.79 -10.03
C ARG A 46 -0.43 21.28 -9.82
N VAL A 47 -1.06 21.97 -10.76
CA VAL A 47 -1.39 23.40 -10.68
C VAL A 47 -2.33 23.67 -9.50
N LEU A 48 -3.39 22.86 -9.36
CA LEU A 48 -4.34 23.00 -8.25
C LEU A 48 -3.65 22.79 -6.90
N ARG A 49 -2.81 21.75 -6.78
CA ARG A 49 -2.03 21.46 -5.57
C ARG A 49 -1.08 22.61 -5.21
N GLN A 50 -0.33 23.12 -6.19
CA GLN A 50 0.62 24.24 -5.98
C GLN A 50 -0.07 25.53 -5.53
N ALA A 51 -1.31 25.74 -5.96
CA ALA A 51 -2.10 26.89 -5.58
C ALA A 51 -2.91 26.71 -4.28
N GLY A 52 -2.77 25.57 -3.59
CA GLY A 52 -3.48 25.26 -2.35
C GLY A 52 -4.93 24.79 -2.53
N TYR A 53 -5.38 24.55 -3.76
CA TYR A 53 -6.71 24.02 -4.06
C TYR A 53 -6.75 22.49 -3.93
N TYR A 54 -6.42 21.99 -2.74
CA TYR A 54 -6.26 20.56 -2.47
C TYR A 54 -7.53 19.75 -2.70
N ASP A 55 -8.70 20.24 -2.27
CA ASP A 55 -9.96 19.50 -2.41
C ASP A 55 -10.34 19.30 -3.88
N ASN A 56 -10.07 20.30 -4.73
CA ASN A 56 -10.23 20.20 -6.18
C ASN A 56 -9.24 19.24 -6.82
N ALA A 57 -7.98 19.29 -6.39
CA ALA A 57 -6.95 18.37 -6.85
C ALA A 57 -7.29 16.92 -6.50
N ILE A 58 -7.79 16.67 -5.28
CA ILE A 58 -8.24 15.36 -4.81
C ILE A 58 -9.45 14.86 -5.61
N MET A 59 -10.47 15.71 -5.80
CA MET A 59 -11.65 15.38 -6.60
C MET A 59 -11.25 14.97 -8.02
N LEU A 60 -10.39 15.77 -8.66
CA LEU A 60 -9.92 15.52 -10.02
C LEU A 60 -9.07 14.24 -10.10
N ALA A 61 -8.14 14.04 -9.17
CA ALA A 61 -7.30 12.84 -9.10
C ALA A 61 -8.15 11.57 -8.94
N ARG A 62 -9.16 11.59 -8.07
CA ARG A 62 -10.07 10.47 -7.86
C ARG A 62 -10.92 10.18 -9.10
N LYS A 63 -11.50 11.22 -9.72
CA LYS A 63 -12.34 11.09 -10.93
C LYS A 63 -11.57 10.40 -12.08
N HIS A 64 -10.29 10.71 -12.23
CA HIS A 64 -9.44 10.18 -13.30
C HIS A 64 -8.54 9.02 -12.86
N LYS A 65 -8.78 8.41 -11.69
CA LYS A 65 -8.00 7.27 -11.15
C LYS A 65 -6.47 7.53 -11.07
N LYS A 66 -6.06 8.78 -10.86
CA LYS A 66 -4.66 9.18 -10.65
C LYS A 66 -4.26 8.94 -9.20
N TYR A 67 -4.15 7.66 -8.82
CA TYR A 67 -3.90 7.22 -7.44
C TYR A 67 -2.63 7.80 -6.82
N ASP A 68 -1.53 7.92 -7.59
CA ASP A 68 -0.27 8.45 -7.08
C ASP A 68 -0.43 9.89 -6.56
N SER A 69 -1.13 10.73 -7.32
CA SER A 69 -1.43 12.10 -6.90
C SER A 69 -2.49 12.15 -5.79
N TYR A 70 -3.53 11.33 -5.89
CA TYR A 70 -4.61 11.27 -4.90
C TYR A 70 -4.08 10.96 -3.48
N PHE A 71 -3.31 9.89 -3.33
CA PHE A 71 -2.76 9.50 -2.03
C PHE A 71 -1.64 10.43 -1.55
N SER A 72 -0.80 10.93 -2.46
CA SER A 72 0.25 11.92 -2.11
C SER A 72 -0.37 13.20 -1.54
N ILE A 73 -1.44 13.73 -2.17
CA ILE A 73 -2.10 14.94 -1.67
C ILE A 73 -2.78 14.71 -0.31
N LEU A 74 -3.49 13.59 -0.16
CA LEU A 74 -4.16 13.27 1.11
C LEU A 74 -3.18 13.16 2.27
N LEU A 75 -2.03 12.52 2.06
CA LEU A 75 -1.06 12.27 3.13
C LEU A 75 -0.12 13.43 3.39
N GLU A 76 0.39 14.08 2.34
CA GLU A 76 1.44 15.08 2.47
C GLU A 76 0.87 16.49 2.71
N ASP A 77 -0.30 16.81 2.15
CA ASP A 77 -0.90 18.15 2.27
C ASP A 77 -2.06 18.21 3.26
N LYS A 78 -2.92 17.18 3.29
CA LYS A 78 -4.11 17.13 4.16
C LYS A 78 -3.89 16.36 5.47
N ALA A 79 -2.82 15.57 5.55
CA ALA A 79 -2.57 14.65 6.67
C ALA A 79 -3.79 13.75 7.01
N ASP A 80 -4.55 13.34 5.99
CA ASP A 80 -5.76 12.54 6.13
C ASP A 80 -5.47 11.06 5.88
N SER A 81 -4.84 10.40 6.85
CA SER A 81 -4.54 8.96 6.79
C SER A 81 -5.82 8.13 6.81
N HIS A 82 -6.86 8.63 7.49
CA HIS A 82 -8.16 7.97 7.61
C HIS A 82 -8.78 7.66 6.25
N THR A 83 -8.90 8.69 5.40
CA THR A 83 -9.50 8.55 4.06
C THR A 83 -8.66 7.63 3.18
N VAL A 84 -7.33 7.65 3.33
CA VAL A 84 -6.43 6.76 2.60
C VAL A 84 -6.64 5.29 3.00
N LEU A 85 -6.68 4.99 4.30
CA LEU A 85 -6.89 3.63 4.80
C LEU A 85 -8.27 3.08 4.42
N ASN A 86 -9.30 3.91 4.47
CA ASN A 86 -10.63 3.54 3.99
C ASN A 86 -10.61 3.25 2.48
N SER A 87 -9.93 4.08 1.69
CA SER A 87 -9.79 3.87 0.24
C SER A 87 -9.05 2.55 -0.06
N PHE A 88 -7.98 2.23 0.66
CA PHE A 88 -7.27 0.96 0.52
C PHE A 88 -8.15 -0.25 0.87
N THR A 89 -8.94 -0.13 1.94
CA THR A 89 -9.86 -1.18 2.37
C THR A 89 -10.93 -1.44 1.31
N GLU A 90 -11.52 -0.39 0.73
CA GLU A 90 -12.51 -0.53 -0.33
C GLU A 90 -11.90 -1.12 -1.60
N MET A 91 -10.71 -0.68 -2.03
CA MET A 91 -10.01 -1.28 -3.18
C MET A 91 -9.75 -2.78 -2.98
N ILE A 92 -9.33 -3.21 -1.79
CA ILE A 92 -9.14 -4.64 -1.48
C ILE A 92 -10.47 -5.42 -1.53
N ARG A 93 -11.60 -4.77 -1.22
CA ARG A 93 -12.94 -5.41 -1.29
C ARG A 93 -13.47 -5.49 -2.72
N GLU A 94 -13.08 -4.57 -3.58
CA GLU A 94 -13.46 -4.54 -4.99
C GLU A 94 -12.86 -5.71 -5.78
N GLY A 95 -11.63 -6.13 -5.47
CA GLY A 95 -11.01 -7.27 -6.16
C GLY A 95 -9.57 -7.58 -5.71
N GLU A 96 -9.14 -8.81 -5.99
CA GLU A 96 -7.79 -9.28 -5.67
C GLU A 96 -6.71 -8.55 -6.49
N ASP A 97 -7.05 -8.07 -7.69
CA ASP A 97 -6.17 -7.29 -8.57
C ASP A 97 -5.69 -5.97 -7.95
N ASN A 98 -6.33 -5.51 -6.88
CA ASN A 98 -5.95 -4.29 -6.19
C ASN A 98 -4.91 -4.50 -5.06
N TYR A 99 -4.66 -5.75 -4.64
CA TYR A 99 -3.66 -6.04 -3.61
C TYR A 99 -2.25 -5.52 -3.96
N PRO A 100 -1.73 -5.67 -5.19
CA PRO A 100 -0.39 -5.20 -5.55
C PRO A 100 -0.27 -3.68 -5.49
N ILE A 101 -1.34 -3.00 -5.93
CA ILE A 101 -1.43 -1.54 -5.91
C ILE A 101 -1.37 -1.04 -4.46
N VAL A 102 -2.20 -1.62 -3.58
CA VAL A 102 -2.22 -1.28 -2.15
C VAL A 102 -0.88 -1.60 -1.49
N GLY A 103 -0.27 -2.74 -1.79
CA GLY A 103 1.05 -3.12 -1.27
C GLY A 103 2.16 -2.14 -1.66
N ARG A 104 2.17 -1.65 -2.91
CA ARG A 104 3.08 -0.58 -3.36
C ARG A 104 2.92 0.69 -2.52
N TYR A 105 1.68 1.15 -2.30
CA TYR A 105 1.45 2.36 -1.52
C TYR A 105 1.74 2.19 -0.04
N LEU A 106 1.44 1.03 0.55
CA LEU A 106 1.82 0.74 1.94
C LEU A 106 3.33 0.71 2.13
N ARG A 107 4.11 0.16 1.18
CA ARG A 107 5.58 0.26 1.26
C ARG A 107 6.08 1.70 1.22
N LYS A 108 5.43 2.55 0.42
CA LYS A 108 5.81 3.96 0.24
C LYS A 108 5.39 4.86 1.41
N PHE A 109 4.15 4.71 1.88
CA PHE A 109 3.50 5.62 2.81
C PHE A 109 3.17 5.01 4.18
N GLY A 110 3.42 3.71 4.36
CA GLY A 110 3.00 2.98 5.55
C GLY A 110 3.49 3.58 6.86
N ARG A 111 4.70 4.16 6.89
CA ARG A 111 5.23 4.84 8.09
C ARG A 111 4.37 6.03 8.53
N MET A 112 3.81 6.79 7.58
CA MET A 112 2.91 7.90 7.91
C MET A 112 1.57 7.36 8.42
N LEU A 113 1.05 6.33 7.75
CA LEU A 113 -0.24 5.72 8.08
C LEU A 113 -0.25 5.09 9.47
N ILE A 114 0.81 4.37 9.84
CA ILE A 114 0.87 3.71 11.15
C ILE A 114 1.14 4.69 12.30
N ALA A 115 1.82 5.80 12.01
CA ALA A 115 2.04 6.86 12.99
C ALA A 115 0.74 7.54 13.40
N ASP A 116 -0.19 7.71 12.45
CA ASP A 116 -1.47 8.39 12.65
C ASP A 116 -2.59 7.41 13.08
N GLU A 117 -2.72 6.27 12.38
CA GLU A 117 -3.72 5.23 12.66
C GLU A 117 -3.07 3.84 12.80
N PRO A 118 -2.44 3.52 13.95
CA PRO A 118 -1.69 2.29 14.12
C PRO A 118 -2.57 1.03 14.03
N GLU A 119 -3.77 1.03 14.60
CA GLU A 119 -4.69 -0.11 14.59
C GLU A 119 -5.13 -0.47 13.17
N LYS A 120 -5.69 0.50 12.42
CA LYS A 120 -6.21 0.26 11.08
C LYS A 120 -5.10 -0.08 10.09
N SER A 121 -3.95 0.59 10.20
CA SER A 121 -2.78 0.30 9.37
C SER A 121 -2.27 -1.13 9.60
N THR A 122 -2.19 -1.56 10.86
CA THR A 122 -1.75 -2.92 11.22
C THR A 122 -2.72 -3.98 10.70
N GLU A 123 -4.03 -3.76 10.81
CA GLU A 123 -5.03 -4.69 10.30
C GLU A 123 -4.97 -4.82 8.77
N LEU A 124 -4.77 -3.71 8.07
CA LEU A 124 -4.60 -3.73 6.62
C LEU A 124 -3.34 -4.50 6.19
N LEU A 125 -2.22 -4.29 6.91
CA LEU A 125 -0.96 -5.01 6.69
C LEU A 125 -1.11 -6.51 6.94
N LYS A 126 -1.84 -6.90 7.99
CA LYS A 126 -2.16 -8.32 8.27
C LYS A 126 -2.95 -8.94 7.14
N ARG A 127 -4.00 -8.26 6.66
CA ARG A 127 -4.85 -8.74 5.57
C ARG A 127 -4.07 -8.93 4.28
N LEU A 128 -3.27 -7.94 3.92
CA LEU A 128 -2.42 -7.97 2.73
C LEU A 128 -1.38 -9.11 2.82
N SER A 129 -0.70 -9.20 3.95
CA SER A 129 0.33 -10.23 4.18
C SER A 129 -0.26 -11.64 4.19
N LEU A 130 -1.48 -11.82 4.72
CA LEU A 130 -2.18 -13.11 4.71
C LEU A 130 -2.54 -13.55 3.29
N PHE A 131 -2.92 -12.61 2.41
CA PHE A 131 -3.20 -12.92 1.01
C PHE A 131 -1.94 -13.45 0.31
N TYR A 132 -0.82 -12.72 0.38
CA TYR A 132 0.42 -13.16 -0.25
C TYR A 132 1.01 -14.43 0.37
N LEU A 133 0.79 -14.65 1.66
CA LEU A 133 1.15 -15.89 2.32
C LEU A 133 0.41 -17.11 1.72
N LYS A 134 -0.88 -16.96 1.41
CA LYS A 134 -1.66 -18.04 0.77
C LYS A 134 -1.17 -18.31 -0.65
N GLU A 135 -0.94 -17.26 -1.44
CA GLU A 135 -0.40 -17.39 -2.80
C GLU A 135 0.95 -18.12 -2.82
N LEU A 136 1.86 -17.80 -1.89
CA LEU A 136 3.15 -18.48 -1.74
C LEU A 136 3.01 -19.99 -1.48
N ILE A 137 2.11 -20.37 -0.58
CA ILE A 137 1.90 -21.78 -0.23
C ILE A 137 1.27 -22.54 -1.39
N GLU A 138 0.36 -21.92 -2.13
CA GLU A 138 -0.27 -22.53 -3.29
C GLU A 138 0.73 -22.76 -4.42
N GLN A 139 1.64 -21.82 -4.66
CA GLN A 139 2.75 -22.00 -5.60
C GLN A 139 3.64 -23.19 -5.22
N GLN A 140 4.02 -23.31 -3.94
CA GLN A 140 4.85 -24.41 -3.46
C GLN A 140 4.18 -25.79 -3.64
N LYS A 141 2.85 -25.87 -3.55
CA LYS A 141 2.11 -27.11 -3.82
C LYS A 141 2.15 -27.47 -5.30
N ASN A 142 1.88 -26.49 -6.16
CA ASN A 142 1.85 -26.67 -7.61
C ASN A 142 3.21 -27.09 -8.18
N GLU A 143 4.31 -26.54 -7.65
CA GLU A 143 5.68 -26.93 -8.04
C GLU A 143 6.01 -28.37 -7.63
N LYS A 144 5.64 -28.78 -6.41
CA LYS A 144 5.83 -30.16 -5.94
C LYS A 144 5.02 -31.18 -6.74
N GLN A 145 3.86 -30.79 -7.26
CA GLN A 145 3.01 -31.65 -8.07
C GLN A 145 3.58 -31.83 -9.49
N LYS A 146 4.09 -30.76 -10.12
CA LYS A 146 4.81 -30.83 -11.41
C LYS A 146 6.06 -31.72 -11.38
N SER A 147 6.78 -31.76 -10.26
CA SER A 147 7.97 -32.61 -10.09
C SER A 147 7.69 -34.12 -9.99
N LYS A 148 6.43 -34.55 -9.84
CA LYS A 148 6.03 -35.97 -9.79
C LYS A 148 5.57 -36.52 -11.14
N ASP A 149 5.20 -35.66 -12.10
CA ASP A 149 4.66 -36.04 -13.41
C ASP A 149 5.66 -35.87 -14.58
N SER A 150 6.95 -35.63 -14.29
CA SER A 150 7.97 -35.45 -15.32
C SER A 150 8.46 -36.79 -15.91
N ASP A 151 7.53 -37.49 -16.56
CA ASP A 151 7.83 -38.49 -17.58
C ASP A 151 6.85 -38.26 -18.75
N SER A 152 6.99 -37.12 -19.44
CA SER A 152 6.61 -36.93 -20.86
C SER A 152 6.89 -35.50 -21.32
N LYS A 153 7.70 -35.41 -22.38
CA LYS A 153 8.05 -34.20 -23.13
C LYS A 153 6.83 -33.37 -23.56
N SER A 154 6.83 -32.10 -23.18
CA SER A 154 6.50 -30.98 -24.09
C SER A 154 7.09 -29.68 -23.51
N LEU A 155 8.36 -29.45 -23.87
CA LEU A 155 9.03 -28.18 -23.70
C LEU A 155 8.56 -27.25 -24.83
N ASP A 156 8.44 -25.95 -24.54
CA ASP A 156 8.02 -24.87 -25.45
C ASP A 156 6.51 -24.66 -25.63
N LEU A 157 5.80 -24.17 -24.60
CA LEU A 157 4.69 -23.20 -24.79
C LEU A 157 4.11 -22.50 -23.52
N LEU A 158 4.73 -22.59 -22.33
CA LEU A 158 4.15 -22.03 -21.08
C LEU A 158 4.98 -20.98 -20.31
N ILE A 159 6.00 -20.36 -20.92
CA ILE A 159 6.87 -19.39 -20.21
C ILE A 159 6.23 -18.00 -20.03
N VAL A 160 5.00 -17.76 -20.50
CA VAL A 160 4.59 -16.37 -20.80
C VAL A 160 4.22 -15.48 -19.59
N ASP A 161 3.92 -15.99 -18.38
CA ASP A 161 3.51 -15.08 -17.27
C ASP A 161 4.00 -15.44 -15.85
N ASN A 162 4.84 -16.49 -15.68
CA ASN A 162 5.21 -16.94 -14.33
C ASN A 162 6.17 -15.95 -13.62
N ASP A 163 7.06 -15.30 -14.37
CA ASP A 163 8.07 -14.38 -13.80
C ASP A 163 7.44 -13.12 -13.18
N GLY A 164 6.39 -12.57 -13.82
CA GLY A 164 5.70 -11.37 -13.34
C GLY A 164 4.96 -11.60 -12.03
N LYS A 165 4.17 -12.68 -11.96
CA LYS A 165 3.42 -13.03 -10.74
C LYS A 165 4.35 -13.42 -9.59
N GLN A 166 5.46 -14.10 -9.87
CA GLN A 166 6.45 -14.44 -8.85
C GLN A 166 7.16 -13.19 -8.30
N ALA A 167 7.58 -12.26 -9.17
CA ALA A 167 8.17 -11.00 -8.74
C ALA A 167 7.21 -10.16 -7.88
N GLU A 168 5.92 -10.15 -8.21
CA GLU A 168 4.90 -9.47 -7.43
C GLU A 168 4.77 -10.06 -6.01
N ILE A 169 4.68 -11.38 -5.90
CA ILE A 169 4.55 -12.07 -4.61
C ILE A 169 5.81 -11.81 -3.74
N GLU A 170 7.00 -11.87 -4.33
CA GLU A 170 8.27 -11.56 -3.66
C GLU A 170 8.32 -10.11 -3.13
N GLN A 171 7.80 -9.16 -3.89
CA GLN A 171 7.78 -7.75 -3.49
C GLN A 171 6.78 -7.43 -2.38
N ASN A 172 5.76 -8.29 -2.21
CA ASN A 172 4.69 -8.07 -1.25
C ASN A 172 4.72 -9.10 -0.11
N ARG A 173 5.87 -9.74 0.13
CA ARG A 173 6.06 -10.59 1.30
C ARG A 173 5.98 -9.79 2.61
N PRO A 174 5.56 -10.42 3.72
CA PRO A 174 5.42 -9.75 5.02
C PRO A 174 6.68 -9.01 5.48
N GLU A 175 7.87 -9.55 5.18
CA GLU A 175 9.18 -8.98 5.56
C GLU A 175 9.40 -7.60 4.93
N LYS A 176 8.81 -7.35 3.75
CA LYS A 176 8.92 -6.07 3.04
C LYS A 176 8.12 -4.94 3.68
N TYR A 177 7.33 -5.24 4.71
CA TYR A 177 6.55 -4.25 5.46
C TYR A 177 7.13 -3.95 6.85
N LEU A 178 8.16 -4.66 7.30
CA LEU A 178 8.68 -4.50 8.67
C LEU A 178 9.19 -3.08 8.95
N HIS A 179 9.76 -2.40 7.95
CA HIS A 179 10.21 -1.01 8.07
C HIS A 179 9.09 -0.01 8.36
N ILE A 180 7.82 -0.40 8.16
CA ILE A 180 6.67 0.44 8.47
C ILE A 180 6.53 0.60 9.98
N PHE A 181 6.77 -0.47 10.75
CA PHE A 181 6.57 -0.49 12.19
C PHE A 181 7.74 0.11 13.00
N LEU A 182 8.68 0.80 12.35
CA LEU A 182 9.76 1.50 13.06
C LEU A 182 9.15 2.46 14.09
N ASN A 183 9.55 2.33 15.36
CA ASN A 183 8.99 3.03 16.53
C ASN A 183 7.59 2.59 17.00
N HIS A 184 7.02 1.53 16.41
CA HIS A 184 5.74 0.94 16.82
C HIS A 184 5.91 -0.53 17.25
N HIS A 185 6.79 -0.79 18.22
CA HIS A 185 7.20 -2.15 18.62
C HIS A 185 6.00 -3.05 19.00
N SER A 186 5.03 -2.53 19.77
CA SER A 186 3.83 -3.30 20.14
C SER A 186 3.06 -3.79 18.92
N LYS A 187 2.86 -2.92 17.92
CA LYS A 187 2.19 -3.30 16.66
C LYS A 187 3.05 -4.21 15.79
N MET A 188 4.38 -4.05 15.82
CA MET A 188 5.30 -4.96 15.13
C MET A 188 5.19 -6.37 15.69
N ILE A 189 5.20 -6.53 17.01
CA ILE A 189 5.04 -7.82 17.69
C ILE A 189 3.68 -8.42 17.32
N GLU A 190 2.59 -7.65 17.47
CA GLU A 190 1.22 -8.07 17.12
C GLU A 190 1.13 -8.58 15.66
N PHE A 191 1.78 -7.88 14.73
CA PHE A 191 1.87 -8.27 13.32
C PHE A 191 2.68 -9.56 13.13
N LEU A 192 3.90 -9.63 13.66
CA LEU A 192 4.80 -10.79 13.52
C LEU A 192 4.21 -12.06 14.15
N GLU A 193 3.55 -11.95 15.30
CA GLU A 193 2.84 -13.05 15.94
C GLU A 193 1.68 -13.54 15.10
N PHE A 194 0.90 -12.62 14.53
CA PHE A 194 -0.19 -12.95 13.63
C PHE A 194 0.32 -13.73 12.41
N ILE A 195 1.38 -13.24 11.76
CA ILE A 195 1.97 -13.92 10.59
C ILE A 195 2.52 -15.30 10.98
N SER A 196 3.25 -15.40 12.10
CA SER A 196 3.79 -16.67 12.59
C SER A 196 2.69 -17.70 12.89
N LYS A 197 1.59 -17.26 13.50
CA LYS A 197 0.42 -18.10 13.77
C LYS A 197 -0.26 -18.55 12.48
N LYS A 198 -0.47 -17.63 11.53
CA LYS A 198 -1.11 -17.94 10.25
C LYS A 198 -0.27 -18.84 9.37
N TRP A 199 1.05 -18.64 9.35
CA TRP A 199 2.00 -19.53 8.67
C TRP A 199 1.83 -20.97 9.15
N LYS A 200 1.88 -21.19 10.47
CA LYS A 200 1.72 -22.54 11.05
C LYS A 200 0.36 -23.15 10.75
N GLN A 201 -0.71 -22.36 10.74
CA GLN A 201 -2.08 -22.83 10.44
C GLN A 201 -2.27 -23.23 8.97
N LEU A 202 -1.59 -22.56 8.04
CA LEU A 202 -1.72 -22.81 6.60
C LEU A 202 -0.84 -23.98 6.12
N GLN A 203 0.12 -24.41 6.94
CA GLN A 203 0.96 -25.58 6.66
C GLN A 203 0.26 -26.88 7.10
N SER A 204 0.46 -27.96 6.34
CA SER A 204 -0.07 -29.28 6.69
C SER A 204 0.53 -29.78 8.02
N PRO A 205 -0.21 -30.57 8.82
CA PRO A 205 0.28 -31.12 10.10
C PRO A 205 1.60 -31.90 10.00
N ASP A 206 1.86 -32.53 8.84
CA ASP A 206 3.09 -33.28 8.57
C ASP A 206 4.22 -32.43 7.96
N SER A 207 3.98 -31.14 7.71
CA SER A 207 4.95 -30.22 7.13
C SER A 207 5.85 -29.65 8.22
N SER A 208 7.14 -29.98 8.18
CA SER A 208 8.18 -29.36 9.03
C SER A 208 8.56 -27.94 8.58
N ALA A 209 7.74 -27.30 7.74
CA ALA A 209 7.99 -25.98 7.18
C ALA A 209 8.09 -24.92 8.29
N LYS A 210 9.33 -24.51 8.58
CA LYS A 210 9.64 -23.47 9.55
C LYS A 210 9.13 -22.13 9.05
N VAL A 211 8.69 -21.28 9.97
CA VAL A 211 8.39 -19.87 9.69
C VAL A 211 9.64 -19.23 9.06
N PRO A 212 9.50 -18.30 8.09
CA PRO A 212 10.63 -17.58 7.52
C PRO A 212 11.57 -17.05 8.59
N ILE A 213 12.87 -17.16 8.34
CA ILE A 213 13.89 -16.89 9.35
C ILE A 213 13.93 -15.42 9.73
N GLU A 214 13.66 -14.53 8.76
CA GLU A 214 13.60 -13.08 8.93
C GLU A 214 12.50 -12.68 9.93
N ILE A 215 11.30 -13.28 9.79
CA ILE A 215 10.17 -13.05 10.71
C ILE A 215 10.54 -13.54 12.11
N SER A 216 11.12 -14.73 12.20
CA SER A 216 11.50 -15.35 13.48
C SER A 216 12.59 -14.56 14.21
N ASN A 217 13.62 -14.12 13.49
CA ASN A 217 14.72 -13.32 14.03
C ASN A 217 14.23 -11.95 14.48
N THR A 218 13.43 -11.26 13.65
CA THR A 218 12.89 -9.95 14.02
C THR A 218 12.02 -10.05 15.27
N LEU A 219 11.19 -11.10 15.39
CA LEU A 219 10.36 -11.31 16.58
C LEU A 219 11.22 -11.57 17.83
N LEU A 220 12.30 -12.36 17.70
CA LEU A 220 13.23 -12.61 18.78
C LEU A 220 13.96 -11.32 19.21
N GLU A 221 14.42 -10.51 18.26
CA GLU A 221 15.03 -9.20 18.52
C GLU A 221 14.07 -8.27 19.28
N MET A 222 12.80 -8.25 18.89
CA MET A 222 11.77 -7.47 19.59
C MET A 222 11.55 -7.95 21.03
N TYR A 223 11.46 -9.25 21.28
CA TYR A 223 11.33 -9.78 22.65
C TYR A 223 12.58 -9.58 23.49
N MET A 224 13.77 -9.69 22.89
CA MET A 224 15.03 -9.38 23.59
C MET A 224 15.09 -7.90 23.97
N HIS A 225 14.59 -7.01 23.11
CA HIS A 225 14.52 -5.58 23.43
C HIS A 225 13.53 -5.28 24.55
N SER A 226 12.33 -5.88 24.55
CA SER A 226 11.36 -5.69 25.64
C SER A 226 11.91 -6.20 26.97
N TYR A 227 12.52 -7.38 26.98
CA TYR A 227 13.12 -7.97 28.18
C TYR A 227 14.28 -7.12 28.74
N LYS A 228 15.13 -6.56 27.87
CA LYS A 228 16.21 -5.65 28.30
C LYS A 228 15.67 -4.37 28.94
N ASN A 229 14.56 -3.84 28.41
CA ASN A 229 13.94 -2.62 28.95
C ASN A 229 13.26 -2.89 30.29
N GLU A 230 12.57 -4.03 30.44
CA GLU A 230 11.99 -4.48 31.72
C GLU A 230 13.07 -4.59 32.81
N ILE A 231 14.23 -5.18 32.50
CA ILE A 231 15.36 -5.26 33.43
C ILE A 231 15.90 -3.87 33.81
N GLN A 232 15.96 -2.92 32.87
CA GLN A 232 16.42 -1.56 33.18
C GLN A 232 15.43 -0.79 34.07
N GLU A 233 14.12 -0.99 33.89
CA GLU A 233 13.10 -0.40 34.76
C GLU A 233 13.15 -0.98 36.17
N ASP A 234 13.33 -2.31 36.32
CA ASP A 234 13.45 -2.96 37.63
C ASP A 234 14.73 -2.57 38.40
N VAL A 235 15.84 -2.33 37.68
CA VAL A 235 17.10 -1.87 38.29
C VAL A 235 17.04 -0.40 38.71
N CYS A 236 16.36 0.46 37.94
CA CYS A 236 16.14 1.87 38.33
C CYS A 236 15.05 2.03 39.41
N GLY A 237 14.01 1.19 39.39
CA GLY A 237 12.94 1.20 40.39
C GLY A 237 13.40 0.76 41.79
N ASN A 238 14.39 -0.14 41.87
CA ASN A 238 14.96 -0.60 43.14
C ASN A 238 16.05 0.31 43.73
N ILE A 239 16.35 1.46 43.12
CA ILE A 239 17.27 2.47 43.69
C ILE A 239 16.52 3.56 44.48
N PHE A 240 15.18 3.56 44.47
CA PHE A 240 14.33 4.55 45.14
C PHE A 240 13.47 4.01 46.31
N LEU A 241 13.81 2.86 46.89
CA LEU A 241 13.27 2.35 48.16
C LEU A 241 14.39 2.15 49.17
#